data_AF-A0A0G1NWC3-F1
#
_entry.id   AF-A0A0G1NWC3-F1
#
_cell.length_a   1.000
_cell.length_b   1.000
_cell.length_c   1.000
_cell.angle_alpha   90.00
_cell.angle_beta   90.00
_cell.angle_gamma   90.00
#
_symmetry.space_group_name_H-M   'P 1'
#
loop_
_entity.id
_entity.type
_entity.pdbx_description
1 polymer ?
#
loop_
_entity_poly.entity_id
_entity_poly.type
_entity_poly.pdbx_seq_one_letter_code
_entity_poly.pdbx_strand_id
1 'polypeptide(L)'
;MAALQFNAIQSTTQNYLEIYDVTNDLVILRDGTVALLLTTNSLNFGLLSEEEQDSIIYTYAGLLNSLSFPIEIVIRSQKKDISV
;
A
#
# COMPACT_ATOMS: atom_id res chain seq x y z
N MET A 1 26.70 4.37 -27.00
CA MET A 1 25.99 4.11 -25.73
C MET A 1 24.70 3.41 -26.08
N ALA A 2 24.60 2.11 -25.80
CA ALA A 2 23.38 1.34 -26.12
C ALA A 2 22.31 1.66 -25.08
N ALA A 3 21.14 2.09 -25.53
CA ALA A 3 19.97 2.20 -24.67
C ALA A 3 19.65 0.80 -24.12
N LEU A 4 19.63 0.66 -22.79
CA LEU A 4 19.11 -0.54 -22.14
C LEU A 4 17.60 -0.60 -22.45
N GLN A 5 17.24 -1.40 -23.43
CA GLN A 5 15.86 -1.69 -23.75
C GLN A 5 15.30 -2.57 -22.62
N PHE A 6 14.59 -1.96 -21.68
CA PHE A 6 13.75 -2.68 -20.72
C PHE A 6 12.59 -3.30 -21.50
N ASN A 7 12.77 -4.54 -21.94
CA ASN A 7 11.64 -5.37 -22.38
C ASN A 7 10.85 -5.79 -21.14
N ALA A 8 10.00 -4.89 -20.64
CA ALA A 8 8.97 -5.27 -19.69
C ALA A 8 8.10 -6.35 -20.34
N ILE A 9 7.93 -7.48 -19.66
CA ILE A 9 7.03 -8.55 -20.13
C ILE A 9 5.61 -7.98 -20.11
N GLN A 10 5.15 -7.50 -21.27
CA GLN A 10 3.80 -6.97 -21.45
C GLN A 10 2.83 -8.15 -21.61
N SER A 11 2.24 -8.61 -20.51
CA SER A 11 1.10 -9.53 -20.54
C SER A 11 -0.15 -8.79 -21.05
N THR A 12 -1.02 -9.47 -21.81
CA THR A 12 -2.28 -8.89 -22.30
C THR A 12 -3.19 -8.41 -21.17
N THR A 13 -3.05 -8.99 -19.97
CA THR A 13 -3.75 -8.56 -18.75
C THR A 13 -3.34 -7.16 -18.30
N GLN A 14 -2.09 -6.73 -18.56
CA GLN A 14 -1.62 -5.40 -18.18
C GLN A 14 -2.33 -4.28 -18.96
N ASN A 15 -2.88 -4.58 -20.15
CA ASN A 15 -3.67 -3.62 -20.93
C ASN A 15 -5.00 -3.23 -20.26
N TYR A 16 -5.48 -4.05 -19.33
CA TYR A 16 -6.71 -3.79 -18.56
C TYR A 16 -6.44 -3.18 -17.19
N LEU A 17 -5.17 -3.01 -16.81
CA LEU A 17 -4.79 -2.37 -15.56
C LEU A 17 -4.48 -0.90 -15.80
N GLU A 18 -5.08 -0.03 -14.97
CA GLU A 18 -4.87 1.42 -15.02
C GLU A 18 -3.52 1.85 -14.46
N ILE A 19 -2.85 0.97 -13.71
CA ILE A 19 -1.52 1.17 -13.18
C ILE A 19 -0.49 1.04 -14.32
N TYR A 20 0.26 2.11 -14.53
CA TYR A 20 1.38 2.18 -15.47
C TYR A 20 2.65 1.59 -14.86
N ASP A 21 3.03 2.03 -13.66
CA ASP A 21 4.24 1.57 -12.97
C ASP A 21 4.14 1.77 -11.44
N VAL A 22 4.96 1.05 -10.69
CA VAL A 22 5.15 1.22 -9.24
C VAL A 22 6.64 1.28 -8.93
N THR A 23 7.12 2.44 -8.55
CA THR A 23 8.55 2.67 -8.28
C THR A 23 8.76 3.76 -7.24
N ASN A 24 9.82 3.66 -6.43
CA ASN A 24 10.16 4.64 -5.40
C ASN A 24 9.00 5.02 -4.47
N ASP A 25 8.22 4.03 -4.03
CA ASP A 25 7.01 4.21 -3.21
C ASP A 25 5.94 5.09 -3.88
N LEU A 26 5.94 5.18 -5.20
CA LEU A 26 4.92 5.87 -5.99
C LEU A 26 4.19 4.88 -6.88
N VAL A 27 2.87 5.03 -6.97
CA VAL A 27 2.02 4.38 -7.97
C VAL A 27 1.73 5.41 -9.05
N ILE A 28 2.09 5.07 -10.28
CA ILE A 28 1.88 5.91 -11.46
C ILE A 28 0.74 5.29 -12.27
N LEU A 29 -0.32 6.05 -12.51
CA LEU A 29 -1.46 5.65 -13.34
C LEU A 29 -1.25 6.10 -14.79
N ARG A 30 -1.93 5.42 -15.73
CA ARG A 30 -1.82 5.71 -17.18
C ARG A 30 -2.32 7.09 -17.59
N ASP A 31 -3.16 7.72 -16.78
CA ASP A 31 -3.68 9.07 -16.98
C ASP A 31 -2.70 10.17 -16.51
N GLY A 32 -1.56 9.78 -15.93
CA GLY A 32 -0.55 10.68 -15.37
C GLY A 32 -0.74 11.01 -13.90
N THR A 33 -1.78 10.48 -13.24
CA THR A 33 -1.96 10.59 -11.79
C THR A 33 -0.85 9.82 -11.08
N VAL A 34 -0.31 10.42 -10.01
CA VAL A 34 0.72 9.80 -9.16
C VAL A 34 0.25 9.81 -7.72
N ALA A 35 0.32 8.66 -7.06
CA ALA A 35 -0.03 8.50 -5.66
C ALA A 35 1.16 7.97 -4.85
N LEU A 36 1.34 8.50 -3.63
CA LEU A 36 2.32 7.96 -2.68
C LEU A 36 1.77 6.67 -2.07
N LEU A 37 2.57 5.61 -2.11
CA LEU A 37 2.30 4.32 -1.49
C LEU A 37 2.95 4.26 -0.11
N LEU A 38 2.14 4.15 0.94
CA LEU A 38 2.61 3.97 2.31
C LEU A 38 2.40 2.52 2.72
N THR A 39 3.48 1.85 3.13
CA THR A 39 3.42 0.48 3.66
C THR A 39 3.65 0.49 5.16
N THR A 40 2.82 -0.23 5.90
CA THR A 40 2.97 -0.43 7.34
C THR A 40 2.88 -1.91 7.70
N ASN A 41 3.48 -2.28 8.83
CA ASN A 41 3.43 -3.65 9.35
C ASN A 41 2.17 -3.85 10.19
N SER A 42 1.72 -5.11 10.29
CA SER A 42 0.68 -5.48 11.24
C SER A 42 1.22 -5.49 12.68
N LEU A 43 0.31 -5.28 13.62
CA LEU A 43 0.55 -5.41 15.05
C LEU A 43 -0.39 -6.45 15.65
N ASN A 44 0.05 -7.16 16.70
CA ASN A 44 -0.78 -8.14 17.39
C ASN A 44 -1.76 -7.45 18.35
N PHE A 45 -2.74 -6.74 17.79
CA PHE A 45 -3.64 -5.85 18.53
C PHE A 45 -4.29 -6.51 19.74
N GLY A 46 -4.79 -7.74 19.58
CA GLY A 46 -5.43 -8.47 20.68
C GLY A 46 -4.50 -8.98 21.79
N LEU A 47 -3.17 -8.85 21.65
CA LEU A 47 -2.21 -9.20 22.70
C LEU A 47 -1.79 -7.98 23.54
N LEU A 48 -2.22 -6.78 23.17
CA LEU A 48 -1.90 -5.54 23.88
C LEU A 48 -2.80 -5.37 25.11
N SER A 49 -2.38 -4.53 26.06
CA SER A 49 -3.25 -4.12 27.16
C SER A 49 -4.43 -3.27 26.66
N GLU A 50 -5.52 -3.20 27.43
CA GLU A 50 -6.70 -2.41 27.05
C GLU A 50 -6.36 -0.93 26.81
N GLU A 51 -5.49 -0.35 27.64
CA GLU A 51 -5.04 1.04 27.49
C GLU A 51 -4.29 1.27 26.17
N GLU A 52 -3.42 0.34 25.77
CA GLU A 52 -2.72 0.42 24.49
C GLU A 52 -3.67 0.25 23.30
N GLN A 53 -4.64 -0.67 23.42
CA GLN A 53 -5.66 -0.88 22.39
C GLN A 53 -6.48 0.40 22.18
N ASP A 54 -6.96 1.02 23.25
CA ASP A 54 -7.71 2.27 23.21
C ASP A 54 -6.89 3.40 22.61
N SER A 55 -5.63 3.54 23.02
CA SER A 55 -4.72 4.57 22.49
C SER A 55 -4.54 4.45 20.97
N ILE A 56 -4.38 3.22 20.46
CA ILE A 56 -4.27 2.95 19.02
C ILE A 56 -5.56 3.31 18.29
N ILE A 57 -6.72 2.94 18.85
CA ILE A 57 -8.03 3.27 18.27
C ILE A 57 -8.21 4.79 18.16
N TYR A 58 -7.95 5.53 19.23
CA TYR A 58 -8.09 6.99 19.24
C TYR A 58 -7.11 7.67 18.27
N THR A 59 -5.87 7.16 18.20
CA THR A 59 -4.86 7.67 17.26
C THR A 59 -5.28 7.43 15.80
N TYR A 60 -5.80 6.24 15.49
CA TYR A 60 -6.30 5.91 14.15
C TYR A 60 -7.51 6.78 13.77
N ALA A 61 -8.45 7.00 14.69
CA ALA A 61 -9.56 7.92 14.47
C ALA A 61 -9.07 9.37 14.24
N GLY A 62 -8.07 9.82 15.00
CA GLY A 62 -7.43 11.12 14.81
C GLY A 62 -6.80 11.27 13.42
N LEU A 63 -6.08 10.24 12.96
CA LEU A 63 -5.50 10.20 11.61
C LEU A 63 -6.60 10.35 10.55
N LEU A 64 -7.66 9.55 10.60
CA LEU A 64 -8.76 9.64 9.63
C LEU A 64 -9.42 11.02 9.59
N ASN A 65 -9.64 11.63 10.76
CA ASN A 65 -10.24 12.97 10.88
C ASN A 65 -9.29 14.10 10.43
N SER A 66 -7.99 13.82 10.29
CA SER A 66 -7.00 14.81 9.86
C SER A 66 -6.84 14.89 8.33
N LEU A 67 -7.37 13.93 7.59
CA LEU A 67 -7.18 13.83 6.15
C LEU A 67 -8.01 14.88 5.41
N SER A 68 -7.35 15.71 4.61
CA SER A 68 -7.98 16.73 3.76
C SER A 68 -8.01 16.35 2.27
N PHE A 69 -7.63 15.13 1.94
CA PHE A 69 -7.53 14.60 0.58
C PHE A 69 -7.92 13.12 0.57
N PRO A 70 -8.40 12.58 -0.57
CA PRO A 70 -8.77 11.17 -0.65
C PRO A 70 -7.54 10.28 -0.47
N ILE A 71 -7.71 9.21 0.30
CA ILE A 71 -6.72 8.13 0.43
C ILE A 71 -7.40 6.80 0.11
N GLU A 72 -6.58 5.81 -0.24
CA GLU A 72 -7.01 4.42 -0.39
C GLU A 72 -6.33 3.57 0.68
N ILE A 73 -7.12 2.76 1.40
CA ILE A 73 -6.61 1.83 2.41
C ILE A 73 -6.75 0.42 1.85
N VAL A 74 -5.62 -0.18 1.50
CA VAL A 74 -5.56 -1.55 0.99
C VAL A 74 -5.17 -2.50 2.11
N ILE A 75 -6.09 -3.41 2.47
CA ILE A 75 -5.83 -4.45 3.47
C ILE A 75 -5.47 -5.74 2.76
N ARG A 76 -4.22 -6.19 2.90
CA ARG A 76 -3.75 -7.47 2.37
C ARG A 76 -3.57 -8.50 3.48
N SER A 77 -4.50 -9.45 3.57
CA SER A 77 -4.32 -10.62 4.42
C SER A 77 -3.43 -11.64 3.72
N GLN A 78 -2.36 -12.08 4.40
CA GLN A 78 -1.49 -13.15 3.92
C GLN A 78 -1.38 -14.19 5.02
N LYS A 79 -1.57 -15.47 4.66
CA LYS A 79 -1.29 -16.56 5.58
C LYS A 79 0.22 -16.62 5.78
N LYS A 80 0.67 -16.31 6.99
CA LYS A 80 2.07 -16.48 7.36
C LYS A 80 2.33 -17.97 7.51
N ASP A 81 3.18 -18.53 6.67
CA ASP A 81 3.70 -19.87 6.87
C ASP A 81 4.69 -19.82 8.04
N ILE A 82 4.39 -20.57 9.10
CA ILE A 82 5.20 -20.67 10.32
C ILE A 82 5.87 -22.05 10.42
N SER A 83 5.88 -22.81 9.33
CA SER A 83 6.60 -24.09 9.27
C SER A 83 8.09 -23.81 9.50
N VAL A 84 8.62 -24.40 10.57
CA VAL A 84 10.03 -24.38 10.97
C VAL A 84 10.81 -25.39 10.13
#